data_AF-A0A142XE87-F1
#
_entry.id   AF-A0A142XE87-F1
#
_cell.length_a   1.000
_cell.length_b   1.000
_cell.length_c   1.000
_cell.angle_alpha   90.00
_cell.angle_beta   90.00
_cell.angle_gamma   90.00
#
_symmetry.space_group_name_H-M   'P 1'
#
loop_
_entity.id
_entity.type
_entity.pdbx_description
1 polymer ?
#
loop_
_entity_poly.entity_id
_entity_poly.type
_entity_poly.pdbx_seq_one_letter_code
_entity_poly.pdbx_strand_id
1 'polypeptide(L)'
;MTDELSAAIERLRTSTQRLNAATDAAAQLLKDVEAFLEEANVGVPASVSLGYGAYDAEAESPDWEDFLSYRRLNSKFRIALIRRDISSKPFTETVRAWSECTRDEKIDILAALPDLLIEISKRVNEKIDRAELVLTSIAPQLSTKKRKGGA
;
A
#
# COMPACT_ATOMS: atom_id res chain seq x y z
N MET A 1 -16.02 -15.63 -42.20
CA MET A 1 -15.12 -14.58 -41.67
C MET A 1 -15.86 -13.44 -40.98
N THR A 2 -17.04 -13.00 -41.45
CA THR A 2 -17.84 -11.94 -40.79
C THR A 2 -18.42 -12.35 -39.44
N ASP A 3 -18.80 -13.62 -39.29
CA ASP A 3 -19.49 -14.11 -38.09
C ASP A 3 -18.54 -14.28 -36.90
N GLU A 4 -17.31 -14.74 -37.16
CA GLU A 4 -16.26 -14.86 -36.13
C GLU A 4 -15.83 -13.49 -35.60
N LEU A 5 -15.69 -12.50 -36.50
CA LEU A 5 -15.39 -11.12 -36.11
C LEU A 5 -16.52 -10.52 -35.26
N SER A 6 -17.78 -10.74 -35.67
CA SER A 6 -18.94 -10.26 -34.93
C SER A 6 -19.04 -10.88 -33.53
N ALA A 7 -18.81 -12.19 -33.43
CA ALA A 7 -18.74 -12.88 -32.14
C ALA A 7 -17.59 -12.38 -31.25
N ALA A 8 -16.42 -12.10 -31.83
CA ALA A 8 -15.29 -11.53 -31.10
C ALA A 8 -15.61 -10.12 -30.56
N ILE A 9 -16.28 -9.28 -31.34
CA ILE A 9 -16.70 -7.93 -30.93
C ILE A 9 -17.70 -7.99 -29.77
N GLU A 10 -18.70 -8.88 -29.82
CA GLU A 10 -19.66 -9.01 -28.72
C GLU A 10 -19.00 -9.52 -27.44
N ARG A 11 -18.08 -10.51 -27.54
CA ARG A 11 -17.29 -10.97 -26.39
C ARG A 11 -16.47 -9.83 -25.79
N LEU A 12 -15.81 -9.03 -26.62
CA LEU A 12 -15.02 -7.89 -26.15
C LEU A 12 -15.90 -6.87 -25.43
N ARG A 13 -17.09 -6.57 -25.95
CA ARG A 13 -18.04 -5.66 -25.31
C ARG A 13 -18.44 -6.16 -23.93
N THR A 14 -18.87 -7.42 -23.82
CA THR A 14 -19.26 -8.01 -22.52
C THR A 14 -18.10 -8.06 -21.54
N SER A 15 -16.91 -8.47 -21.97
CA SER A 15 -15.72 -8.52 -21.11
C SER A 15 -15.31 -7.13 -20.62
N THR A 16 -15.37 -6.12 -21.49
CA THR A 16 -15.05 -4.73 -21.12
C THR A 16 -16.03 -4.18 -20.08
N GLN A 17 -17.33 -4.46 -20.22
CA GLN A 17 -18.34 -4.06 -19.23
C GLN A 17 -18.08 -4.70 -17.87
N ARG A 18 -17.74 -6.00 -17.84
CA ARG A 18 -17.39 -6.71 -16.61
C ARG A 18 -16.13 -6.15 -15.95
N LEU A 19 -15.11 -5.85 -16.75
CA LEU A 19 -13.86 -5.25 -16.27
C LEU A 19 -14.09 -3.87 -15.65
N ASN A 20 -14.90 -3.03 -16.30
CA ASN A 20 -15.27 -1.72 -15.76
C ASN A 20 -16.01 -1.86 -14.42
N ALA A 21 -17.04 -2.70 -14.35
CA ALA A 21 -17.78 -2.92 -13.11
C ALA A 21 -16.89 -3.44 -11.97
N ALA A 22 -15.95 -4.35 -12.27
CA ALA A 22 -14.99 -4.83 -11.29
C ALA A 22 -14.04 -3.72 -10.80
N THR A 23 -13.56 -2.88 -11.71
CA THR A 23 -12.67 -1.75 -11.38
C THR A 23 -13.40 -0.71 -10.52
N ASP A 24 -14.68 -0.44 -10.82
CA ASP A 24 -15.50 0.51 -10.04
C ASP A 24 -15.79 -0.03 -8.63
N ALA A 25 -16.10 -1.33 -8.51
CA ALA A 25 -16.25 -1.99 -7.22
C ALA A 25 -14.96 -1.95 -6.40
N ALA A 26 -13.80 -2.18 -7.05
CA ALA A 26 -12.49 -2.05 -6.42
C ALA A 26 -12.24 -0.62 -5.92
N ALA A 27 -12.63 0.39 -6.70
CA ALA A 27 -12.51 1.79 -6.30
C ALA A 27 -13.34 2.12 -5.08
N GLN A 28 -14.57 1.57 -5.00
CA GLN A 28 -15.42 1.79 -3.84
C GLN A 28 -14.86 1.09 -2.59
N LEU A 29 -14.47 -0.18 -2.72
CA LEU A 29 -13.89 -0.94 -1.63
C LEU A 29 -12.63 -0.26 -1.06
N LEU A 30 -11.76 0.25 -1.93
CA LEU A 30 -10.56 0.94 -1.46
C LEU A 30 -10.88 2.25 -0.73
N LYS A 31 -11.88 3.01 -1.19
CA LYS A 31 -12.36 4.21 -0.47
C LYS A 31 -12.89 3.85 0.90
N ASP A 32 -13.66 2.76 1.01
CA ASP A 32 -14.20 2.30 2.28
C ASP A 32 -13.08 1.88 3.24
N VAL A 33 -12.04 1.20 2.74
CA VAL A 33 -10.85 0.85 3.51
C VAL A 33 -10.07 2.09 3.97
N GLU A 34 -9.81 3.05 3.08
CA GLU A 34 -9.13 4.30 3.47
C GLU A 34 -9.94 5.09 4.50
N ALA A 35 -11.26 5.16 4.35
CA ALA A 35 -12.15 5.82 5.29
C ALA A 35 -12.12 5.14 6.66
N PHE A 36 -12.15 3.81 6.70
CA PHE A 36 -12.01 3.04 7.93
C PHE A 36 -10.66 3.31 8.63
N LEU A 37 -9.56 3.30 7.89
CA LEU A 37 -8.23 3.58 8.45
C LEU A 37 -8.11 5.02 8.96
N GLU A 38 -8.75 5.99 8.28
CA GLU A 38 -8.82 7.39 8.70
C GLU A 38 -9.65 7.54 9.98
N GLU A 39 -10.83 6.90 10.06
CA GLU A 39 -11.70 6.88 11.25
C GLU A 39 -10.99 6.26 12.46
N ALA A 40 -10.27 5.16 12.25
CA ALA A 40 -9.45 4.51 13.27
C ALA A 40 -8.16 5.30 13.60
N ASN A 41 -7.93 6.45 12.99
CA ASN A 41 -6.75 7.31 13.17
C ASN A 41 -5.42 6.56 12.97
N VAL A 42 -5.39 5.63 12.01
CA VAL A 42 -4.19 4.83 11.74
C VAL A 42 -3.16 5.68 11.00
N GLY A 43 -2.15 6.15 11.73
CA GLY A 43 -1.04 6.96 11.21
C GLY A 43 0.28 6.19 11.02
N VAL A 44 0.23 4.88 10.89
CA VAL A 44 1.43 4.02 10.80
C VAL A 44 1.63 3.55 9.37
N PRO A 45 2.76 3.88 8.71
CA PRO A 45 3.01 3.42 7.36
C PRO A 45 3.34 1.92 7.31
N ALA A 46 2.90 1.26 6.25
CA ALA A 46 3.13 -0.15 5.98
C ALA A 46 3.29 -0.37 4.48
N SER A 47 4.04 -1.39 4.09
CA SER A 47 4.22 -1.77 2.69
C SER A 47 4.33 -3.29 2.54
N VAL A 48 3.75 -3.83 1.48
CA VAL A 48 3.88 -5.22 1.05
C VAL A 48 4.40 -5.26 -0.38
N SER A 49 5.26 -6.23 -0.70
CA SER A 49 5.82 -6.39 -2.05
C SER A 49 4.76 -7.03 -2.96
N LEU A 50 4.58 -6.48 -4.15
CA LEU A 50 3.75 -7.02 -5.23
C LEU A 50 4.57 -7.91 -6.18
N GLY A 51 5.87 -8.03 -5.93
CA GLY A 51 6.80 -8.77 -6.77
C GLY A 51 7.66 -7.87 -7.65
N TYR A 52 8.38 -8.52 -8.57
CA TYR A 52 9.33 -7.90 -9.45
C TYR A 52 8.78 -7.73 -10.86
N GLY A 53 9.20 -6.65 -11.52
CA GLY A 53 8.94 -6.39 -12.93
C GLY A 53 9.56 -7.41 -13.87
N ALA A 54 9.30 -7.23 -15.17
CA ALA A 54 9.80 -8.11 -16.22
C ALA A 54 11.30 -8.40 -16.03
N TYR A 55 11.64 -9.69 -16.04
CA TYR A 55 13.02 -10.15 -16.00
C TYR A 55 13.64 -9.89 -17.37
N ASP A 56 14.56 -8.93 -17.47
CA ASP A 56 15.41 -8.82 -18.64
C ASP A 56 16.43 -9.98 -18.60
N ALA A 57 16.34 -10.86 -19.60
CA ALA A 57 17.23 -12.01 -19.72
C ALA A 57 18.70 -11.60 -19.94
N GLU A 58 18.97 -10.37 -20.41
CA GLU A 58 20.33 -9.84 -20.53
C GLU A 58 20.85 -9.21 -19.23
N ALA A 59 19.96 -8.72 -18.36
CA ALA A 59 20.35 -8.00 -17.13
C ALA A 59 20.53 -8.89 -15.90
N GLU A 60 20.19 -10.18 -15.97
CA GLU A 60 20.19 -11.19 -14.89
C GLU A 60 19.39 -10.81 -13.61
N SER A 61 18.81 -9.62 -13.54
CA SER A 61 18.08 -9.06 -12.39
C SER A 61 16.89 -8.23 -12.86
N PRO A 62 15.78 -8.21 -12.10
CA PRO A 62 14.62 -7.39 -12.46
C PRO A 62 14.96 -5.91 -12.38
N ASP A 63 14.42 -5.11 -13.29
CA ASP A 63 14.68 -3.66 -13.34
C ASP A 63 13.95 -2.89 -12.23
N TRP A 64 12.82 -3.41 -11.75
CA TRP A 64 12.03 -2.78 -10.70
C TRP A 64 11.34 -3.77 -9.76
N GLU A 65 11.05 -3.28 -8.55
CA GLU A 65 10.21 -3.94 -7.55
C GLU A 65 9.00 -3.06 -7.24
N ASP A 66 7.80 -3.65 -7.27
CA ASP A 66 6.55 -2.95 -6.98
C ASP A 66 6.10 -3.24 -5.54
N PHE A 67 5.59 -2.22 -4.86
CA PHE A 67 5.04 -2.33 -3.51
C PHE A 67 3.68 -1.66 -3.42
N LEU A 68 2.77 -2.31 -2.71
CA LEU A 68 1.56 -1.70 -2.21
C LEU A 68 1.83 -1.10 -0.83
N SER A 69 1.59 0.19 -0.67
CA SER A 69 1.93 0.92 0.55
C SER A 69 0.78 1.75 1.08
N TYR A 70 0.56 1.70 2.39
CA TYR A 70 -0.21 2.70 3.12
C TYR A 70 0.75 3.75 3.67
N ARG A 71 0.70 4.97 3.14
CA ARG A 71 1.65 6.04 3.52
C ARG A 71 1.04 7.42 3.37
N ARG A 72 1.71 8.42 3.94
CA ARG A 72 1.29 9.82 3.83
C ARG A 72 1.61 10.38 2.45
N LEU A 73 0.58 10.79 1.71
CA LEU A 73 0.63 11.51 0.43
C LEU A 73 -0.20 12.80 0.56
N ASN A 74 0.40 13.95 0.22
CA ASN A 74 -0.28 15.25 0.26
C ASN A 74 -1.03 15.50 1.58
N SER A 75 -0.32 15.28 2.70
CA SER A 75 -0.81 15.45 4.08
C SER A 75 -1.81 14.42 4.61
N LYS A 76 -2.35 13.52 3.78
CA LYS A 76 -3.26 12.44 4.19
C LYS A 76 -2.62 11.07 4.03
N PHE A 77 -3.00 10.10 4.85
CA PHE A 77 -2.61 8.71 4.58
C PHE A 77 -3.47 8.15 3.45
N ARG A 78 -2.82 7.47 2.51
CA ARG A 78 -3.42 6.90 1.30
C ARG A 78 -2.78 5.56 0.99
N ILE A 79 -3.53 4.73 0.29
CA ILE A 79 -3.01 3.53 -0.35
C ILE A 79 -2.38 3.93 -1.69
N ALA A 80 -1.15 3.48 -1.90
CA ALA A 80 -0.28 3.93 -2.99
C ALA A 80 0.51 2.77 -3.57
N LEU A 81 0.76 2.85 -4.88
CA LEU A 81 1.73 2.00 -5.57
C LEU A 81 3.09 2.69 -5.52
N ILE A 82 4.11 1.97 -5.07
CA ILE A 82 5.50 2.39 -5.15
C ILE A 82 6.19 1.47 -6.15
N ARG A 83 6.78 2.04 -7.18
CA ARG A 83 7.70 1.32 -8.06
C ARG A 83 9.11 1.77 -7.77
N ARG A 84 9.94 0.85 -7.29
CA ARG A 84 11.36 1.08 -6.99
C ARG A 84 12.19 0.55 -8.15
N ASP A 85 12.95 1.43 -8.78
CA ASP A 85 14.01 1.04 -9.71
C ASP A 85 15.19 0.50 -8.90
N ILE A 86 15.52 -0.77 -9.16
CA ILE A 86 16.61 -1.48 -8.48
C ILE A 86 17.86 -1.62 -9.37
N SER A 87 17.76 -1.21 -10.64
CA SER A 87 18.86 -1.17 -11.61
C SER A 87 19.82 0.00 -11.34
N SER A 88 19.32 1.10 -10.78
CA SER A 88 20.09 2.31 -10.49
C SER A 88 20.46 2.47 -9.00
N LYS A 89 21.65 3.03 -8.72
CA LYS A 89 22.08 3.42 -7.37
C LYS A 89 22.39 4.92 -7.33
N PRO A 90 21.82 5.70 -6.39
CA PRO A 90 20.83 5.29 -5.39
C PRO A 90 19.51 4.89 -6.03
N PHE A 91 18.78 3.96 -5.40
CA PHE A 91 17.47 3.52 -5.88
C PHE A 91 16.53 4.71 -6.02
N THR A 92 15.81 4.75 -7.13
CA THR A 92 14.76 5.75 -7.35
C THR A 92 13.39 5.12 -7.14
N GLU A 93 12.47 5.88 -6.54
CA GLU A 93 11.10 5.42 -6.31
C GLU A 93 10.12 6.37 -6.99
N THR A 94 9.16 5.80 -7.70
CA THR A 94 7.98 6.52 -8.14
C THR A 94 6.81 6.11 -7.25
N VAL A 95 6.07 7.10 -6.77
CA VAL A 95 4.93 6.87 -5.86
C VAL A 95 3.69 7.45 -6.50
N ARG A 96 2.66 6.63 -6.67
CA ARG A 96 1.36 7.04 -7.23
C ARG A 96 0.26 6.66 -6.26
N ALA A 97 -0.70 7.56 -6.06
CA ALA A 97 -1.91 7.18 -5.34
C ALA A 97 -2.65 6.10 -6.15
N TRP A 98 -3.38 5.20 -5.48
CA TRP A 98 -4.12 4.15 -6.18
C TRP A 98 -5.07 4.73 -7.25
N SER A 99 -5.67 5.90 -7.00
CA SER A 99 -6.54 6.59 -7.97
C SER A 99 -5.86 6.88 -9.30
N GLU A 100 -4.54 7.10 -9.30
CA GLU A 100 -3.69 7.43 -10.45
C GLU A 100 -3.12 6.18 -11.14
N CYS A 101 -3.37 4.99 -10.60
CA CYS A 101 -2.91 3.73 -11.19
C CYS A 101 -3.78 3.32 -12.38
N THR A 102 -3.17 2.57 -13.31
CA THR A 102 -3.85 1.94 -14.45
C THR A 102 -4.82 0.87 -13.98
N ARG A 103 -5.73 0.40 -14.86
CA ARG A 103 -6.71 -0.63 -14.47
C ARG A 103 -6.04 -1.95 -14.07
N ASP A 104 -5.02 -2.37 -14.79
CA ASP A 104 -4.31 -3.62 -14.51
C ASP A 104 -3.62 -3.54 -13.15
N GLU A 105 -2.88 -2.45 -12.90
CA GLU A 105 -2.27 -2.18 -11.59
C GLU A 105 -3.31 -2.17 -10.46
N LYS A 106 -4.48 -1.58 -10.69
CA LYS A 106 -5.55 -1.53 -9.68
C LYS A 106 -6.07 -2.91 -9.30
N ILE A 107 -6.11 -3.86 -10.24
CA ILE A 107 -6.54 -5.24 -10.00
C ILE A 107 -5.48 -5.98 -9.19
N ASP A 108 -4.21 -5.84 -9.55
CA ASP A 108 -3.09 -6.48 -8.83
C ASP A 108 -3.00 -5.96 -7.39
N ILE A 109 -3.15 -4.64 -7.21
CA ILE A 109 -3.20 -4.00 -5.89
C ILE A 109 -4.36 -4.56 -5.07
N LEU A 110 -5.53 -4.77 -5.67
CA LEU A 110 -6.70 -5.27 -4.96
C LEU A 110 -6.45 -6.66 -4.37
N ALA A 111 -5.74 -7.52 -5.11
CA ALA A 111 -5.38 -8.86 -4.64
C ALA A 111 -4.48 -8.84 -3.39
N ALA A 112 -3.59 -7.85 -3.29
CA ALA A 112 -2.66 -7.68 -2.16
C ALA A 112 -3.20 -6.83 -1.00
N LEU A 113 -4.40 -6.26 -1.14
CA LEU A 113 -5.01 -5.41 -0.12
C LEU A 113 -5.18 -6.10 1.24
N PRO A 114 -5.62 -7.38 1.33
CA PRO A 114 -5.69 -8.09 2.62
C PRO A 114 -4.33 -8.18 3.33
N ASP A 115 -3.26 -8.47 2.58
CA ASP A 115 -1.91 -8.56 3.12
C ASP A 115 -1.41 -7.21 3.63
N LEU A 116 -1.74 -6.13 2.92
CA LEU A 116 -1.45 -4.78 3.40
C LEU A 116 -2.14 -4.49 4.73
N LEU A 117 -3.43 -4.85 4.89
CA LEU A 117 -4.16 -4.64 6.14
C LEU A 117 -3.57 -5.44 7.31
N ILE A 118 -3.14 -6.67 7.06
CA ILE A 118 -2.43 -7.51 8.03
C ILE A 118 -1.12 -6.84 8.44
N GLU A 119 -0.33 -6.36 7.47
CA GLU A 119 0.93 -5.67 7.74
C GLU A 119 0.70 -4.36 8.50
N ILE A 120 -0.33 -3.57 8.20
CA ILE A 120 -0.71 -2.38 8.98
C ILE A 120 -0.98 -2.75 10.43
N SER A 121 -1.81 -3.79 10.67
CA SER A 121 -2.13 -4.25 12.03
C SER A 121 -0.87 -4.66 12.79
N LYS A 122 0.01 -5.44 12.15
CA LYS A 122 1.31 -5.83 12.71
C LYS A 122 2.15 -4.61 13.08
N ARG A 123 2.27 -3.62 12.18
CA ARG A 123 3.06 -2.40 12.42
C ARG A 123 2.48 -1.54 13.55
N VAL A 124 1.15 -1.50 13.69
CA VAL A 124 0.48 -0.82 14.81
C VAL A 124 0.85 -1.51 16.12
N ASN A 125 0.75 -2.84 16.21
CA ASN A 125 1.12 -3.60 17.41
C ASN A 125 2.61 -3.40 17.77
N GLU A 126 3.51 -3.48 16.80
CA GLU A 126 4.94 -3.18 17.01
C GLU A 126 5.20 -1.77 17.55
N LYS A 127 4.33 -0.79 17.23
CA LYS A 127 4.45 0.58 17.74
C LYS A 127 3.90 0.70 19.16
N ILE A 128 2.83 -0.03 19.48
CA ILE A 128 2.29 -0.13 20.84
C ILE A 128 3.33 -0.74 21.78
N ASP A 129 3.87 -1.91 21.44
CA ASP A 129 4.86 -2.62 22.26
C ASP A 129 6.08 -1.74 22.55
N ARG A 130 6.58 -1.03 21.53
CA ARG A 130 7.69 -0.08 21.68
C ARG A 130 7.33 1.09 22.58
N ALA A 131 6.13 1.66 22.45
CA ALA A 131 5.69 2.77 23.28
C ALA A 131 5.57 2.37 24.74
N GLU A 132 5.01 1.20 25.04
CA GLU A 132 4.88 0.67 26.39
C GLU A 132 6.25 0.45 27.04
N LEU A 133 7.18 -0.17 26.32
CA LEU A 133 8.55 -0.39 26.80
C LEU A 133 9.25 0.94 27.15
N VAL A 134 9.10 1.95 26.28
CA VAL A 134 9.66 3.29 26.52
C VAL A 134 9.01 3.93 27.75
N LEU A 135 7.69 3.87 27.89
CA LEU A 135 6.97 4.44 29.03
C LEU A 135 7.41 3.82 30.36
N THR A 136 7.56 2.49 30.42
CA THR A 136 8.06 1.80 31.61
C THR A 136 9.50 2.20 31.96
N SER A 137 10.35 2.45 30.96
CA SER A 137 11.75 2.83 31.19
C SER A 137 11.94 4.28 31.64
N ILE A 138 11.12 5.22 31.13
CA ILE A 138 11.28 6.67 31.35
C ILE A 138 10.46 7.17 32.55
N ALA A 139 9.23 6.67 32.76
CA ALA A 139 8.35 7.16 33.83
C ALA A 139 8.97 7.14 35.25
N PRO A 140 9.75 6.09 35.64
CA PRO A 140 10.44 6.08 36.93
C PRO A 140 11.55 7.14 37.05
N GLN A 141 12.22 7.47 35.94
CA GLN A 141 13.32 8.45 35.91
C GLN A 141 12.81 9.89 36.05
N LEU A 142 11.62 10.17 35.54
CA LEU A 142 10.97 11.48 35.69
C LEU A 142 10.38 11.68 37.10
N SER A 143 9.90 10.61 37.73
CA SER A 143 9.28 10.66 39.06
C SER A 143 10.30 10.88 40.19
N THR A 144 11.54 10.41 40.02
CA THR A 144 12.61 10.55 41.02
C THR A 144 13.23 11.95 41.06
N LYS A 145 13.16 12.72 39.96
CA LYS A 145 13.77 14.06 39.86
C LYS A 145 12.98 15.15 40.60
N LYS A 146 11.66 14.95 40.84
CA LYS A 146 10.78 15.95 41.48
C LYS A 146 10.95 16.07 43.00
N ARG A 147 11.69 15.15 43.65
CA ARG A 147 11.83 15.10 45.13
C ARG A 147 13.08 15.76 45.73
N LYS A 148 14.01 16.29 44.91
CA LYS A 148 15.29 16.86 45.40
C LYS A 148 15.39 18.40 45.40
N GLY A 149 14.28 19.12 45.19
CA GLY A 149 14.28 20.59 45.05
C GLY A 149 13.69 21.39 46.22
N GLY A 150 13.42 20.78 47.38
CA GLY A 150 12.85 21.47 48.54
C GLY A 150 13.65 21.20 49.81
N ALA A 151 14.73 21.95 49.98
CA ALA A 151 15.42 22.18 51.25
C ALA A 151 16.04 23.59 51.19
#